data_AF-A0A9W9ZBU5-F1
#
_entry.id   AF-A0A9W9ZBU5-F1
#
_cell.length_a   1.000
_cell.length_b   1.000
_cell.length_c   1.000
_cell.angle_alpha   90.00
_cell.angle_beta   90.00
_cell.angle_gamma   90.00
#
_symmetry.space_group_name_H-M   'P 1'
#
loop_
_entity.id
_entity.type
_entity.pdbx_description
1 polymer ?
#
loop_
_entity_poly.entity_id
_entity_poly.type
_entity_poly.pdbx_seq_one_letter_code
_entity_poly.pdbx_strand_id
1 'polypeptide(L)'
;MTLKIFLAMSVWMLCVILVSIPPANSIRCYYKLCSDISRCRDHGNIDCSEHDDRCGHASFTTEVRVASIWNCTKSIGGDCDQERVCRRFTALMASYNNENVSACSTNCCDDDLCNVPAADEKKDDFLHAVPRYG
;
A
#
# COMPACT_ATOMS: atom_id res chain seq x y z
N MET A 1 8.38 -34.20 45.19
CA MET A 1 8.52 -32.73 45.06
C MET A 1 8.99 -32.28 43.66
N THR A 2 9.14 -33.18 42.68
CA THR A 2 9.66 -32.90 41.33
C THR A 2 8.60 -32.46 40.31
N LEU A 3 7.33 -32.85 40.48
CA LEU A 3 6.26 -32.55 39.52
C LEU A 3 5.86 -31.05 39.45
N LYS A 4 6.01 -30.31 40.57
CA LYS A 4 5.62 -28.89 40.66
C LYS A 4 6.59 -27.95 39.91
N ILE A 5 7.85 -28.35 39.76
CA ILE A 5 8.90 -27.53 39.13
C ILE A 5 8.78 -27.60 37.60
N PHE A 6 8.39 -28.75 37.05
CA PHE A 6 8.17 -28.92 35.61
C PHE A 6 7.01 -28.07 35.08
N LEU A 7 5.90 -27.98 35.83
CA LEU A 7 4.74 -27.14 35.47
C LEU A 7 5.07 -25.64 35.49
N ALA A 8 5.92 -25.20 36.43
CA ALA A 8 6.33 -23.80 36.49
C ALA A 8 7.23 -23.42 35.30
N MET A 9 8.14 -24.30 34.87
CA MET A 9 9.00 -24.03 33.71
C MET A 9 8.24 -24.05 32.37
N SER A 10 7.21 -24.88 32.22
CA SER A 10 6.40 -24.92 30.99
C SER A 10 5.53 -23.67 30.83
N VAL A 11 5.00 -23.12 31.93
CA VAL A 11 4.18 -21.88 31.90
C VAL A 11 5.03 -20.67 31.53
N TRP A 12 6.28 -20.61 32.00
CA TRP A 12 7.21 -19.53 31.64
C TRP A 12 7.66 -19.60 30.17
N MET A 13 7.88 -20.80 29.64
CA MET A 13 8.14 -20.98 28.20
C MET A 13 6.94 -20.57 27.32
N LEU A 14 5.71 -20.87 27.75
CA LEU A 14 4.51 -20.47 27.01
C LEU A 14 4.31 -18.95 26.97
N CYS A 15 4.67 -18.21 28.03
CA CYS A 15 4.57 -16.75 28.03
C CYS A 15 5.57 -16.06 27.09
N VAL A 16 6.74 -16.68 26.83
CA VAL A 16 7.75 -16.10 25.94
C VAL A 16 7.39 -16.29 24.45
N ILE A 17 6.64 -17.35 24.11
CA ILE A 17 6.16 -17.60 22.73
C ILE A 17 5.01 -16.65 22.33
N LEU A 18 4.31 -16.05 23.30
CA LEU A 18 3.24 -15.07 23.05
C LEU A 18 3.77 -13.66 22.74
N VAL A 19 5.08 -13.43 22.86
CA VAL A 19 5.70 -12.19 22.41
C VAL A 19 5.96 -12.36 20.92
N SER A 20 5.32 -11.53 20.09
CA SER A 20 5.54 -11.39 18.64
C SER A 20 4.87 -12.37 17.67
N ILE A 21 3.67 -12.87 17.98
CA ILE A 21 2.75 -13.25 16.89
C ILE A 21 2.11 -11.95 16.41
N PRO A 22 2.51 -11.37 15.25
CA PRO A 22 1.74 -10.28 14.65
C PRO A 22 0.28 -10.77 14.53
N PRO A 23 -0.71 -9.91 14.81
CA PRO A 23 -2.11 -10.32 14.79
C PRO A 23 -2.38 -11.09 13.50
N ALA A 24 -3.01 -12.26 13.62
CA ALA A 24 -3.13 -13.27 12.56
C ALA A 24 -3.82 -12.80 11.25
N ASN A 25 -4.20 -11.52 11.17
CA ASN A 25 -4.89 -10.88 10.07
C ASN A 25 -4.12 -9.69 9.48
N SER A 26 -2.88 -9.39 9.90
CA SER A 26 -2.07 -8.34 9.28
C SER A 26 -1.47 -8.87 7.98
N ILE A 27 -2.04 -8.48 6.84
CA ILE A 27 -1.43 -8.73 5.53
C ILE A 27 -0.15 -7.90 5.38
N ARG A 28 0.73 -8.31 4.46
CA ARG A 28 1.92 -7.54 4.08
C ARG A 28 1.73 -6.93 2.70
N CYS A 29 1.99 -5.65 2.55
CA CYS A 29 1.88 -4.96 1.27
C CYS A 29 3.20 -4.31 0.85
N TYR A 30 3.31 -4.01 -0.44
CA TYR A 30 4.41 -3.20 -0.97
C TYR A 30 4.09 -1.71 -0.80
N TYR A 31 5.08 -0.94 -0.35
CA TYR A 31 5.00 0.51 -0.16
C TYR A 31 5.98 1.24 -1.09
N LYS A 32 5.42 1.98 -2.04
CA LYS A 32 6.16 2.86 -2.96
C LYS A 32 5.35 4.12 -3.17
N LEU A 33 6.02 5.26 -3.20
CA LEU A 33 5.41 6.56 -3.51
C LEU A 33 6.16 7.20 -4.67
N CYS A 34 5.46 7.47 -5.77
CA CYS A 34 5.96 8.23 -6.91
C CYS A 34 5.19 9.55 -7.00
N SER A 35 5.91 10.66 -6.87
CA SER A 35 5.36 12.01 -7.06
C SER A 35 5.43 12.47 -8.53
N ASP A 36 6.33 11.85 -9.27
CA ASP A 36 6.50 11.90 -10.72
C ASP A 36 7.26 10.63 -11.11
N ILE A 37 7.32 10.34 -12.40
CA ILE A 37 7.99 9.17 -13.00
C ILE A 37 9.44 9.03 -12.52
N SER A 38 10.16 10.16 -12.45
CA SER A 38 11.57 10.19 -12.01
C SER A 38 11.75 10.32 -10.50
N ARG A 39 10.66 10.51 -9.73
CA ARG A 39 10.69 10.84 -8.31
C ARG A 39 9.88 9.85 -7.50
N CYS A 40 10.46 8.67 -7.35
CA CYS A 40 9.91 7.59 -6.55
C CYS A 40 10.73 7.34 -5.28
N ARG A 41 10.04 7.01 -4.20
CA ARG A 41 10.62 6.48 -2.97
C ARG A 41 10.06 5.08 -2.74
N ASP A 42 10.94 4.10 -2.87
CA ASP A 42 10.65 2.70 -2.59
C ASP A 42 10.97 2.41 -1.11
N HIS A 43 9.98 1.94 -0.38
CA HIS A 43 10.11 1.57 1.04
C HIS A 43 10.09 0.06 1.25
N GLY A 44 9.95 -0.74 0.18
CA GLY A 44 9.86 -2.18 0.24
C GLY A 44 8.54 -2.66 0.83
N ASN A 45 8.60 -3.75 1.58
CA ASN A 45 7.42 -4.41 2.12
C ASN A 45 7.14 -3.94 3.54
N ILE A 46 5.88 -3.66 3.84
CA ILE A 46 5.41 -3.24 5.15
C ILE A 46 4.30 -4.17 5.64
N ASP A 47 4.29 -4.45 6.95
CA ASP A 47 3.18 -5.16 7.59
C ASP A 47 2.05 -4.15 7.86
N CYS A 48 0.83 -4.47 7.42
CA CYS A 48 -0.31 -3.57 7.55
C CYS A 48 -0.91 -3.57 8.96
N SER A 49 -1.57 -2.47 9.31
CA SER A 49 -2.29 -2.38 10.59
C SER A 49 -3.54 -3.25 10.57
N GLU A 50 -4.11 -3.57 11.74
CA GLU A 50 -5.36 -4.36 11.85
C GLU A 50 -6.55 -3.73 11.11
N HIS A 51 -6.48 -2.43 10.81
CA HIS A 51 -7.53 -1.71 10.09
C HIS A 51 -7.27 -1.60 8.58
N ASP A 52 -6.05 -1.88 8.13
CA ASP A 52 -5.65 -1.84 6.74
C ASP A 52 -5.55 -3.29 6.22
N ASP A 53 -6.69 -3.86 5.88
CA ASP A 53 -6.88 -5.25 5.53
C ASP A 53 -6.68 -5.55 4.02
N ARG A 54 -6.21 -4.58 3.24
CA ARG A 54 -5.98 -4.72 1.79
C ARG A 54 -4.69 -4.05 1.33
N CYS A 55 -4.13 -4.54 0.24
CA CYS A 55 -3.10 -3.82 -0.50
C CYS A 55 -3.74 -2.98 -1.59
N GLY A 56 -3.30 -1.73 -1.71
CA GLY A 56 -3.80 -0.77 -2.68
C GLY A 56 -2.70 -0.29 -3.62
N HIS A 57 -3.12 0.09 -4.82
CA HIS A 57 -2.37 0.90 -5.76
C HIS A 57 -3.31 1.99 -6.29
N ALA A 58 -2.92 3.26 -6.22
CA ALA A 58 -3.62 4.35 -6.86
C ALA A 58 -2.68 5.15 -7.75
N SER A 59 -3.15 5.53 -8.94
CA SER A 59 -2.41 6.34 -9.90
C SER A 59 -3.25 7.49 -10.40
N PHE A 60 -2.64 8.68 -10.46
CA PHE A 60 -3.26 9.94 -10.80
C PHE A 60 -2.41 10.65 -11.85
N THR A 61 -3.05 11.14 -12.91
CA THR A 61 -2.40 11.92 -13.96
C THR A 61 -3.03 13.31 -13.97
N THR A 62 -2.19 14.32 -14.03
CA THR A 62 -2.55 15.71 -14.31
C THR A 62 -1.95 16.10 -15.66
N GLU A 63 -2.13 17.35 -16.10
CA GLU A 63 -1.48 17.84 -17.33
C GLU A 63 0.05 17.81 -17.26
N VAL A 64 0.62 17.84 -16.05
CA VAL A 64 2.05 18.07 -15.84
C VAL A 64 2.77 16.92 -15.12
N ARG A 65 2.04 15.98 -14.49
CA ARG A 65 2.62 14.96 -13.61
C ARG A 65 1.80 13.67 -13.58
N VAL A 66 2.50 12.56 -13.35
CA VAL A 66 1.92 11.27 -12.97
C VAL A 66 2.36 10.93 -11.56
N ALA A 67 1.40 10.75 -10.64
CA ALA A 67 1.67 10.33 -9.27
C ALA A 67 1.08 8.94 -9.02
N SER A 68 1.81 8.08 -8.34
CA SER A 68 1.36 6.73 -8.01
C SER A 68 1.74 6.35 -6.58
N ILE A 69 0.86 5.62 -5.91
CA ILE A 69 1.06 5.16 -4.54
C ILE A 69 0.65 3.70 -4.43
N TRP A 70 1.54 2.89 -3.88
CA TRP A 70 1.28 1.53 -3.45
C TRP A 70 1.34 1.53 -1.93
N ASN A 71 0.32 1.03 -1.23
CA ASN A 71 0.30 1.05 0.24
C ASN A 71 -0.71 0.04 0.80
N CYS A 72 -0.69 -0.17 2.12
CA CYS A 72 -1.81 -0.73 2.86
C CYS A 72 -3.04 0.20 2.74
N THR A 73 -4.23 -0.38 2.63
CA THR A 73 -5.51 0.31 2.49
C THR A 73 -6.62 -0.47 3.19
N LYS A 74 -7.79 0.16 3.32
CA LYS A 74 -8.95 -0.40 4.03
C LYS A 74 -10.04 -0.82 3.06
N SER A 75 -10.58 -2.01 3.26
CA SER A 75 -11.78 -2.48 2.56
C SER A 75 -13.00 -1.63 2.91
N ILE A 76 -13.14 -1.28 4.19
CA ILE A 76 -14.25 -0.49 4.73
C ILE A 76 -13.89 1.01 4.67
N GLY A 77 -14.79 1.82 4.14
CA GLY A 77 -14.59 3.28 4.05
C GLY A 77 -14.30 3.80 2.63
N GLY A 78 -14.27 2.89 1.64
CA GLY A 78 -14.22 3.21 0.21
C GLY A 78 -12.84 3.63 -0.29
N ASP A 79 -11.78 3.20 0.38
CA ASP A 79 -10.40 3.46 -0.07
C ASP A 79 -9.98 2.53 -1.23
N CYS A 80 -10.81 1.52 -1.51
CA CYS A 80 -10.75 0.68 -2.71
C CYS A 80 -11.81 1.05 -3.77
N ASP A 81 -12.64 2.05 -3.51
CA ASP A 81 -13.65 2.51 -4.46
C ASP A 81 -13.04 3.56 -5.39
N GLN A 82 -12.90 3.23 -6.67
CA GLN A 82 -12.27 4.11 -7.65
C GLN A 82 -12.96 5.47 -7.74
N GLU A 83 -14.27 5.50 -7.83
CA GLU A 83 -15.01 6.76 -7.97
C GLU A 83 -14.77 7.67 -6.76
N ARG A 84 -14.82 7.10 -5.55
CA ARG A 84 -14.62 7.83 -4.29
C ARG A 84 -13.18 8.31 -4.14
N VAL A 85 -12.20 7.45 -4.38
CA VAL A 85 -10.77 7.79 -4.29
C VAL A 85 -10.44 8.88 -5.30
N CYS A 86 -10.82 8.69 -6.57
CA CYS A 86 -10.58 9.66 -7.62
C CYS A 86 -11.26 10.99 -7.34
N ARG A 87 -12.51 11.00 -6.89
CA ARG A 87 -13.21 12.24 -6.53
C ARG A 87 -12.52 12.99 -5.39
N ARG A 88 -12.08 12.27 -4.35
CA ARG A 88 -11.32 12.87 -3.23
C ARG A 88 -10.02 13.50 -3.73
N PHE A 89 -9.29 12.79 -4.59
CA PHE A 89 -8.01 13.27 -5.10
C PHE A 89 -8.18 14.45 -6.06
N THR A 90 -9.16 14.43 -6.95
CA THR A 90 -9.48 15.56 -7.82
C THR A 90 -9.83 16.80 -7.00
N ALA A 91 -10.65 16.66 -5.96
CA ALA A 91 -10.97 17.77 -5.06
C ALA A 91 -9.72 18.31 -4.35
N LEU A 92 -8.81 17.42 -3.93
CA LEU A 92 -7.54 17.79 -3.30
C LEU A 92 -6.63 18.56 -4.27
N MET A 93 -6.42 18.06 -5.48
CA MET A 93 -5.55 18.69 -6.47
C MET A 93 -6.08 20.05 -6.92
N ALA A 94 -7.40 20.15 -7.14
CA ALA A 94 -8.05 21.43 -7.44
C ALA A 94 -7.87 22.44 -6.31
N SER A 95 -7.95 21.99 -5.05
CA SER A 95 -7.88 22.88 -3.87
C SER A 95 -6.45 23.33 -3.53
N TYR A 96 -5.45 22.47 -3.70
CA TYR A 96 -4.07 22.76 -3.30
C TYR A 96 -3.20 23.34 -4.42
N ASN A 97 -3.35 22.84 -5.65
CA ASN A 97 -2.46 23.18 -6.75
C ASN A 97 -3.19 23.83 -7.94
N ASN A 98 -4.52 23.95 -7.89
CA ASN A 98 -5.35 24.38 -9.02
C ASN A 98 -5.11 23.51 -10.28
N GLU A 99 -4.81 22.22 -10.07
CA GLU A 99 -4.52 21.24 -11.11
C GLU A 99 -5.75 20.35 -11.38
N ASN A 100 -6.01 20.09 -12.66
CA ASN A 100 -7.04 19.13 -13.08
C ASN A 100 -6.45 17.73 -13.23
N VAL A 101 -7.16 16.75 -12.68
CA VAL A 101 -6.85 15.32 -12.86
C VAL A 101 -7.45 14.85 -14.18
N SER A 102 -6.59 14.43 -15.11
CA SER A 102 -6.96 13.93 -16.44
C SER A 102 -7.23 12.42 -16.45
N ALA A 103 -6.54 11.67 -15.59
CA ALA A 103 -6.78 10.25 -15.39
C ALA A 103 -6.60 9.86 -13.93
N CYS A 104 -7.40 8.91 -13.46
CA CYS A 104 -7.29 8.34 -12.13
C CYS A 104 -7.70 6.87 -12.15
N SER A 105 -6.91 6.04 -11.47
CA SER A 105 -7.19 4.63 -11.28
C SER A 105 -6.84 4.21 -9.87
N THR A 106 -7.57 3.23 -9.35
CA THR A 106 -7.20 2.55 -8.11
C THR A 106 -7.43 1.06 -8.29
N ASN A 107 -6.61 0.24 -7.66
CA ASN A 107 -6.76 -1.19 -7.61
C ASN A 107 -6.47 -1.66 -6.18
N CYS A 108 -7.26 -2.63 -5.71
CA CYS A 108 -7.04 -3.27 -4.43
C CYS A 108 -7.04 -4.78 -4.57
N CYS A 109 -6.27 -5.43 -3.71
CA CYS A 109 -6.19 -6.88 -3.64
C CYS A 109 -5.98 -7.31 -2.18
N ASP A 110 -6.31 -8.56 -1.90
CA ASP A 110 -6.55 -9.04 -0.53
C ASP A 110 -5.47 -10.07 -0.09
N ASP A 111 -4.49 -10.35 -0.95
CA ASP A 111 -3.39 -11.29 -0.71
C ASP A 111 -2.08 -10.58 -0.35
N ASP A 112 -1.20 -11.27 0.37
CA ASP A 112 0.13 -10.75 0.70
C ASP A 112 0.91 -10.35 -0.56
N LEU A 113 1.42 -9.11 -0.54
CA LEU A 113 2.27 -8.52 -1.56
C LEU A 113 1.65 -8.50 -2.96
N CYS A 114 0.32 -8.61 -3.06
CA CYS A 114 -0.39 -8.64 -4.34
C CYS A 114 -0.28 -7.34 -5.14
N ASN A 115 0.07 -6.22 -4.48
CA ASN A 115 0.28 -4.92 -5.11
C ASN A 115 1.73 -4.66 -5.52
N VAL A 116 2.64 -5.63 -5.47
CA VAL A 116 4.00 -5.45 -5.97
C VAL A 116 3.95 -5.13 -7.47
N PRO A 117 4.56 -4.02 -7.93
CA PRO A 117 4.59 -3.66 -9.35
C PRO A 117 5.25 -4.76 -10.18
N ALA A 118 4.78 -4.93 -11.41
CA ALA A 118 5.38 -5.87 -12.33
C ALA A 118 6.84 -5.47 -12.66
N ALA A 119 7.67 -6.42 -13.13
CA ALA A 119 9.11 -6.20 -13.32
C ALA A 119 9.43 -5.14 -14.39
N ASP A 120 8.52 -4.94 -15.33
CA ASP A 120 8.45 -3.88 -16.33
C ASP A 120 8.00 -2.56 -15.72
N GLU A 121 6.99 -2.51 -14.85
CA GLU A 121 6.62 -1.28 -14.09
C GLU A 121 7.72 -0.82 -13.11
N LYS A 122 8.61 -1.73 -12.69
CA LYS A 122 9.84 -1.39 -11.95
C LYS A 122 10.90 -0.72 -12.81
N LYS A 123 10.79 -0.77 -14.14
CA LYS A 123 11.74 -0.24 -15.13
C LYS A 123 11.17 0.86 -16.05
N ASP A 124 9.86 0.86 -16.31
CA ASP A 124 9.19 1.71 -17.29
C ASP A 124 8.88 3.13 -16.80
N ASP A 125 9.31 3.47 -15.59
CA ASP A 125 9.46 4.84 -15.09
C ASP A 125 10.53 5.66 -15.88
N PHE A 126 10.88 5.30 -17.12
CA PHE A 126 11.83 6.06 -17.95
C PHE A 126 11.41 6.30 -19.41
N LEU A 127 10.44 5.58 -20.00
CA LEU A 127 10.27 5.65 -21.47
C LEU A 127 8.85 5.84 -22.03
N HIS A 128 7.77 5.66 -21.27
CA HIS A 128 6.43 5.50 -21.89
C HIS A 128 5.34 6.52 -21.53
N ALA A 129 5.60 7.55 -20.72
CA ALA A 129 4.59 8.57 -20.43
C ALA A 129 4.66 9.84 -21.30
N VAL A 130 5.59 9.93 -22.26
CA VAL A 130 5.53 11.02 -23.24
C VAL A 130 4.56 10.61 -24.34
N PRO A 131 3.40 11.27 -24.52
CA PRO A 131 2.62 11.08 -25.73
C PRO A 131 3.50 11.50 -26.90
N ARG A 132 3.87 10.55 -27.76
CA ARG A 132 4.42 10.86 -29.07
C ARG A 132 3.28 11.43 -29.91
N TYR A 133 3.07 12.74 -29.81
CA TYR A 133 2.36 13.48 -30.84
C TYR A 133 3.27 13.48 -32.08
N GLY A 134 2.91 12.66 -33.06
CA GLY A 134 3.32 12.81 -34.45
C GLY A 134 2.27 13.61 -35.21
#